data_AF-A0A2J8AHW9-F1
#
_entry.id   AF-A0A2J8AHW9-F1
#
_cell.length_a   1.000
_cell.length_b   1.000
_cell.length_c   1.000
_cell.angle_alpha   90.00
_cell.angle_beta   90.00
_cell.angle_gamma   90.00
#
_symmetry.space_group_name_H-M   'P 1'
#
loop_
_entity.id
_entity.type
_entity.pdbx_description
1 polymer ?
#
loop_
_entity_poly.entity_id
_entity_poly.type
_entity_poly.pdbx_seq_one_letter_code
_entity_poly.pdbx_strand_id
1 'polypeptide(L)'
;MPFLDKLLKEKPKTPTEVVTKLLTAFDSLTATRRSNDDRAMEKTHESVAKYLGFAKLLLFGDDEHEATKENATALAFEASRTELLSMIVKHLAELEFESRKDAAQVFGAIVRIKDNEERGPGASYVVAHPELPTLLFRGYDEPAIALNCGAMLRDCLRDDQIARKVLEGPIFLKFFEKVEVANFEIASDAFSTFKDLLVRHKQAVAQYLQEHYQETPPSSLHVLRSALRPLAEEDEQFKEEKAVIIKTISMLGAPPPPAPPPPAAVPPAPSDSAGGNPAS
;
A
#
# COMPACT_ATOMS: atom_id res chain seq x y z
N MET A 1 7.55 28.50 -15.46
CA MET A 1 8.28 27.23 -15.73
C MET A 1 8.43 27.15 -17.24
N PRO A 2 9.63 27.21 -17.84
CA PRO A 2 9.79 27.43 -19.29
C PRO A 2 9.03 26.43 -20.19
N PHE A 3 8.87 25.19 -19.70
CA PHE A 3 8.11 24.14 -20.37
C PHE A 3 6.59 24.41 -20.36
N LEU A 4 6.02 24.84 -19.23
CA LEU A 4 4.61 25.17 -19.11
C LEU A 4 4.25 26.37 -20.00
N ASP A 5 5.10 27.39 -20.02
CA ASP A 5 4.91 28.60 -20.84
C ASP A 5 4.91 28.28 -22.35
N LYS A 6 5.63 27.23 -22.76
CA LYS A 6 5.60 26.72 -24.15
C LYS A 6 4.29 26.00 -24.45
N LEU A 7 3.80 25.21 -23.50
CA LEU A 7 2.59 24.42 -23.64
C LEU A 7 1.33 25.30 -23.73
N LEU A 8 1.26 26.36 -22.91
CA LEU A 8 0.15 27.33 -22.90
C LEU A 8 0.03 28.14 -24.20
N LYS A 9 1.11 28.23 -24.98
CA LYS A 9 1.10 28.86 -26.31
C LYS A 9 0.52 27.94 -27.39
N GLU A 10 0.37 26.65 -27.12
CA GLU A 10 -0.24 25.71 -28.04
C GLU A 10 -1.77 25.68 -27.92
N LYS A 11 -2.45 25.27 -28.99
CA LYS A 11 -3.91 25.11 -28.97
C LYS A 11 -4.32 24.10 -27.87
N PRO A 12 -5.32 24.42 -27.02
CA PRO A 12 -5.85 23.49 -26.04
C PRO A 12 -6.22 22.14 -26.66
N LYS A 13 -5.94 21.07 -25.93
CA LYS A 13 -6.18 19.68 -26.35
C LYS A 13 -7.39 19.13 -25.63
N THR A 14 -8.20 18.36 -26.34
CA THR A 14 -9.32 17.64 -25.73
C THR A 14 -8.80 16.45 -24.91
N PRO A 15 -9.55 15.96 -23.91
CA PRO A 15 -9.18 14.76 -23.17
C PRO A 15 -8.85 13.56 -24.07
N THR A 16 -9.66 13.30 -25.10
CA THR A 16 -9.44 12.22 -26.07
C THR A 16 -8.15 12.40 -26.87
N GLU A 17 -7.86 13.61 -27.33
CA GLU A 17 -6.60 13.90 -28.03
C GLU A 17 -5.39 13.65 -27.13
N VAL A 18 -5.44 14.10 -25.87
CA VAL A 18 -4.35 13.91 -24.90
C VAL A 18 -4.10 12.43 -24.63
N VAL A 19 -5.14 11.65 -24.30
CA VAL A 19 -5.01 10.22 -24.01
C VAL A 19 -4.46 9.47 -25.22
N THR A 20 -5.03 9.70 -26.40
CA THR A 20 -4.60 9.02 -27.65
C THR A 20 -3.12 9.29 -27.95
N LYS A 21 -2.70 10.55 -27.83
CA LYS A 21 -1.31 10.94 -28.11
C LYS A 21 -0.34 10.46 -27.05
N LEU A 22 -0.75 10.41 -25.79
CA LEU A 22 0.07 9.89 -24.71
C LEU A 22 0.28 8.37 -24.85
N LEU A 23 -0.76 7.61 -25.21
CA LEU A 23 -0.64 6.18 -25.55
C LEU A 23 0.32 5.96 -26.73
N THR A 24 0.14 6.72 -27.81
CA THR A 24 1.04 6.67 -28.98
C THR A 24 2.50 6.94 -28.59
N ALA A 25 2.73 7.88 -27.66
CA ALA A 25 4.06 8.20 -27.16
C ALA A 25 4.66 7.06 -26.33
N PHE A 26 3.86 6.39 -25.48
CA PHE A 26 4.31 5.21 -24.76
C PHE A 26 4.60 4.00 -25.68
N ASP A 27 3.78 3.79 -26.71
CA ASP A 27 4.04 2.75 -27.73
C ASP A 27 5.36 3.03 -28.47
N SER A 28 5.60 4.31 -28.80
CA SER A 28 6.85 4.75 -29.42
C SER A 28 8.04 4.54 -28.48
N LEU A 29 7.86 4.72 -27.17
CA LEU A 29 8.92 4.48 -26.16
C LEU A 29 9.32 3.00 -26.14
N THR A 30 8.34 2.11 -26.18
CA THR A 30 8.56 0.66 -26.28
C THR A 30 9.30 0.28 -27.57
N ALA A 31 8.93 0.89 -28.70
CA ALA A 31 9.53 0.61 -30.00
C ALA A 31 10.97 1.12 -30.08
N THR A 32 11.20 2.36 -29.67
CA THR A 32 12.51 3.03 -29.73
C THR A 32 13.52 2.45 -28.76
N ARG A 33 13.10 1.87 -27.64
CA ARG A 33 13.99 1.14 -26.72
C ARG A 33 14.78 0.02 -27.41
N ARG A 34 14.28 -0.53 -28.52
CA ARG A 34 14.93 -1.60 -29.29
C ARG A 34 15.85 -1.08 -30.40
N SER A 35 15.79 0.22 -30.70
CA SER A 35 16.64 0.87 -31.68
C SER A 35 17.64 1.77 -30.95
N ASN A 36 18.94 1.59 -31.18
CA ASN A 36 19.98 2.50 -30.67
C ASN A 36 19.96 3.87 -31.39
N ASP A 37 18.77 4.47 -31.59
CA ASP A 37 18.56 5.78 -32.22
C ASP A 37 18.24 6.81 -31.13
N ASP A 38 19.30 7.44 -30.63
CA ASP A 38 19.22 8.45 -29.56
C ASP A 38 18.31 9.62 -29.93
N ARG A 39 18.26 10.00 -31.21
CA ARG A 39 17.45 11.13 -31.68
C ARG A 39 15.96 10.77 -31.71
N ALA A 40 15.62 9.52 -32.04
CA ALA A 40 14.25 9.03 -31.94
C ALA A 40 13.81 8.90 -30.47
N MET A 41 14.71 8.47 -29.59
CA MET A 41 14.46 8.36 -28.15
C MET A 41 14.18 9.73 -27.53
N GLU A 42 15.02 10.73 -27.80
CA GLU A 42 14.83 12.12 -27.32
C GLU A 42 13.46 12.68 -27.73
N LYS A 43 13.09 12.55 -29.01
CA LYS A 43 11.76 13.00 -29.49
C LYS A 43 10.60 12.28 -28.81
N THR A 44 10.79 11.01 -28.48
CA THR A 44 9.77 10.22 -27.80
C THR A 44 9.58 10.70 -26.36
N HIS A 45 10.67 10.95 -25.64
CA HIS A 45 10.63 11.56 -24.31
C HIS A 45 9.99 12.95 -24.32
N GLU A 46 10.35 13.81 -25.28
CA GLU A 46 9.70 15.12 -25.46
C GLU A 46 8.19 14.99 -25.66
N SER A 47 7.76 14.01 -26.46
CA SER A 47 6.34 13.73 -26.70
C SER A 47 5.63 13.27 -25.43
N VAL A 48 6.21 12.34 -24.67
CA VAL A 48 5.63 11.88 -23.40
C VAL A 48 5.49 13.05 -22.42
N ALA A 49 6.56 13.81 -22.20
CA ALA A 49 6.56 14.97 -21.32
C ALA A 49 5.48 15.98 -21.73
N LYS A 50 5.38 16.30 -23.02
CA LYS A 50 4.38 17.21 -23.58
C LYS A 50 2.95 16.78 -23.27
N TYR A 51 2.61 15.51 -23.52
CA TYR A 51 1.24 15.05 -23.33
C TYR A 51 0.89 14.76 -21.86
N LEU A 52 1.88 14.44 -21.01
CA LEU A 52 1.71 14.50 -19.56
C LEU A 52 1.43 15.92 -19.07
N GLY A 53 2.13 16.92 -19.63
CA GLY A 53 1.87 18.34 -19.35
C GLY A 53 0.43 18.75 -19.71
N PHE A 54 -0.08 18.33 -20.86
CA PHE A 54 -1.48 18.61 -21.23
C PHE A 54 -2.47 17.87 -20.32
N ALA A 55 -2.17 16.63 -19.92
CA ALA A 55 -3.00 15.91 -18.96
C ALA A 55 -3.06 16.66 -17.61
N LYS A 56 -1.92 17.21 -17.15
CA LYS A 56 -1.88 18.06 -15.95
C LYS A 56 -2.72 19.31 -16.09
N LEU A 57 -2.62 20.02 -17.21
CA LEU A 57 -3.47 21.20 -17.45
C LEU A 57 -4.96 20.85 -17.38
N LEU A 58 -5.37 19.72 -17.96
CA LEU A 58 -6.77 19.26 -17.88
C LEU A 58 -7.21 18.87 -16.46
N LEU A 59 -6.29 18.41 -15.61
CA LEU A 59 -6.57 17.92 -14.26
C LEU A 59 -6.46 18.99 -13.17
N PHE A 60 -5.54 19.95 -13.34
CA PHE A 60 -5.14 20.90 -12.30
C PHE A 60 -5.25 22.37 -12.74
N GLY A 61 -5.34 22.63 -14.04
CA GLY A 61 -5.31 23.99 -14.57
C GLY A 61 -3.90 24.59 -14.56
N ASP A 62 -3.84 25.90 -14.69
CA ASP A 62 -2.65 26.73 -14.55
C ASP A 62 -2.96 27.98 -13.70
N ASP A 63 -2.02 28.92 -13.62
CA ASP A 63 -2.18 30.14 -12.81
C ASP A 63 -3.27 31.08 -13.34
N GLU A 64 -3.67 30.95 -14.61
CA GLU A 64 -4.67 31.79 -15.28
C GLU A 64 -6.03 31.07 -15.45
N HIS A 65 -6.03 29.75 -15.58
CA HIS A 65 -7.21 28.93 -15.91
C HIS A 65 -7.35 27.75 -14.95
N GLU A 66 -8.44 27.72 -14.18
CA GLU A 66 -8.77 26.56 -13.34
C GLU A 66 -9.19 25.34 -14.16
N ALA A 67 -8.84 24.14 -13.69
CA ALA A 67 -9.35 22.90 -14.26
C ALA A 67 -10.86 22.78 -14.07
N THR A 68 -11.56 22.44 -15.15
CA THR A 68 -13.00 22.15 -15.07
C THR A 68 -13.23 20.70 -14.64
N LYS A 69 -14.27 20.48 -13.81
CA LYS A 69 -14.67 19.14 -13.39
C LYS A 69 -15.00 18.25 -14.59
N GLU A 70 -15.59 18.84 -15.62
CA GLU A 70 -15.96 18.17 -16.88
C GLU A 70 -14.72 17.63 -17.61
N ASN A 71 -13.66 18.45 -17.77
CA ASN A 71 -12.44 18.02 -18.44
C ASN A 71 -11.70 16.94 -17.66
N ALA A 72 -11.55 17.12 -16.34
CA ALA A 72 -10.91 16.14 -15.48
C ALA A 72 -11.64 14.79 -15.50
N THR A 73 -12.98 14.84 -15.39
CA THR A 73 -13.84 13.64 -15.43
C THR A 73 -13.78 12.96 -16.79
N ALA A 74 -13.87 13.71 -17.89
CA ALA A 74 -13.75 13.18 -19.24
C ALA A 74 -12.38 12.54 -19.50
N LEU A 75 -11.29 13.14 -19.00
CA LEU A 75 -9.96 12.55 -19.07
C LEU A 75 -9.89 11.23 -18.30
N ALA A 76 -10.48 11.19 -17.09
CA ALA A 76 -10.50 9.97 -16.29
C ALA A 76 -11.28 8.84 -16.96
N PHE A 77 -12.44 9.13 -17.56
CA PHE A 77 -13.21 8.15 -18.34
C PHE A 77 -12.44 7.64 -19.55
N GLU A 78 -11.81 8.53 -20.33
CA GLU A 78 -11.04 8.12 -21.51
C GLU A 78 -9.80 7.32 -21.13
N ALA A 79 -9.07 7.73 -20.08
CA ALA A 79 -7.92 7.01 -19.55
C ALA A 79 -8.28 5.61 -19.05
N SER A 80 -9.50 5.43 -18.54
CA SER A 80 -10.00 4.15 -17.99
C SER A 80 -10.65 3.25 -19.04
N ARG A 81 -11.13 3.82 -20.16
CA ARG A 81 -11.61 3.03 -21.31
C ARG A 81 -10.46 2.55 -22.20
N THR A 82 -9.29 3.14 -22.03
CA THR A 82 -8.04 2.76 -22.68
C THR A 82 -7.09 2.12 -21.65
N GLU A 83 -5.87 1.80 -22.06
CA GLU A 83 -4.86 1.22 -21.15
C GLU A 83 -3.94 2.27 -20.52
N LEU A 84 -4.30 3.56 -20.51
CA LEU A 84 -3.38 4.63 -20.13
C LEU A 84 -2.82 4.45 -18.71
N LEU A 85 -3.66 4.09 -17.74
CA LEU A 85 -3.22 3.83 -16.36
C LEU A 85 -2.22 2.66 -16.29
N SER A 86 -2.42 1.62 -17.11
CA SER A 86 -1.51 0.48 -17.21
C SER A 86 -0.17 0.89 -17.84
N MET A 87 -0.21 1.67 -18.92
CA MET A 87 1.00 2.15 -19.61
C MET A 87 1.83 3.05 -18.70
N ILE A 88 1.21 3.96 -17.94
CA ILE A 88 1.91 4.81 -16.97
C ILE A 88 2.69 3.94 -15.96
N VAL A 89 2.05 2.93 -15.37
CA VAL A 89 2.69 2.07 -14.36
C VAL A 89 3.84 1.26 -14.98
N LYS A 90 3.64 0.68 -16.17
CA LYS A 90 4.62 -0.19 -16.83
C LYS A 90 5.86 0.55 -17.32
N HIS A 91 5.72 1.80 -17.77
CA HIS A 91 6.81 2.59 -18.34
C HIS A 91 7.47 3.56 -17.36
N LEU A 92 7.03 3.61 -16.10
CA LEU A 92 7.49 4.62 -15.13
C LEU A 92 9.03 4.67 -15.00
N ALA A 93 9.69 3.51 -14.97
CA ALA A 93 11.15 3.41 -14.90
C ALA A 93 11.87 4.02 -16.11
N GLU A 94 11.24 3.92 -17.29
CA GLU A 94 11.81 4.39 -18.55
C GLU A 94 11.68 5.91 -18.70
N LEU A 95 10.78 6.56 -17.96
CA LEU A 95 10.57 8.00 -18.02
C LEU A 95 11.73 8.80 -17.42
N GLU A 96 11.91 10.03 -17.91
CA GLU A 96 12.81 11.00 -17.29
C GLU A 96 12.28 11.44 -15.92
N PHE A 97 13.17 11.95 -15.07
CA PHE A 97 12.86 12.29 -13.68
C PHE A 97 11.62 13.16 -13.50
N GLU A 98 11.47 14.23 -14.29
CA GLU A 98 10.30 15.11 -14.18
C GLU A 98 9.03 14.46 -14.75
N SER A 99 9.17 13.71 -15.85
CA SER A 99 8.07 12.94 -16.43
C SER A 99 7.53 11.87 -15.48
N ARG A 100 8.37 11.27 -14.62
CA ARG A 100 7.92 10.34 -13.56
C ARG A 100 7.02 11.01 -12.54
N LYS A 101 7.35 12.24 -12.14
CA LYS A 101 6.53 13.02 -11.20
C LYS A 101 5.19 13.38 -11.84
N ASP A 102 5.22 13.86 -13.07
CA ASP A 102 4.02 14.23 -13.80
C ASP A 102 3.12 13.01 -14.03
N ALA A 103 3.69 11.87 -14.43
CA ALA A 103 2.97 10.62 -14.60
C ALA A 103 2.32 10.13 -13.29
N ALA A 104 3.03 10.20 -12.16
CA ALA A 104 2.49 9.84 -10.85
C ALA A 104 1.35 10.78 -10.42
N GLN A 105 1.48 12.09 -10.66
CA GLN A 105 0.44 13.07 -10.36
C GLN A 105 -0.82 12.84 -11.22
N VAL A 106 -0.64 12.63 -12.52
CA VAL A 106 -1.74 12.35 -13.48
C VAL A 106 -2.45 11.05 -13.09
N PHE A 107 -1.71 9.97 -12.87
CA PHE A 107 -2.28 8.68 -12.44
C PHE A 107 -3.08 8.85 -11.14
N GLY A 108 -2.48 9.44 -10.11
CA GLY A 108 -3.11 9.62 -8.82
C GLY A 108 -4.38 10.48 -8.91
N ALA A 109 -4.36 11.55 -9.69
CA ALA A 109 -5.55 12.38 -9.90
C ALA A 109 -6.68 11.61 -10.59
N ILE A 110 -6.39 10.87 -11.67
CA ILE A 110 -7.38 10.05 -12.37
C ILE A 110 -8.00 9.00 -11.43
N VAL A 111 -7.18 8.32 -10.63
CA VAL A 111 -7.66 7.31 -9.66
C VAL A 111 -8.53 7.92 -8.57
N ARG A 112 -8.23 9.15 -8.13
CA ARG A 112 -8.97 9.84 -7.06
C ARG A 112 -10.30 10.47 -7.51
N ILE A 113 -10.50 10.71 -8.80
CA ILE A 113 -11.75 11.29 -9.30
C ILE A 113 -12.93 10.36 -8.96
N LYS A 114 -14.00 10.97 -8.44
CA LYS A 114 -15.27 10.31 -8.11
C LYS A 114 -16.32 10.63 -9.17
N ASP A 115 -17.21 9.68 -9.44
CA ASP A 115 -18.36 9.89 -10.31
C ASP A 115 -19.60 10.03 -9.43
N ASN A 116 -20.19 11.24 -9.36
CA ASN A 116 -21.33 11.55 -8.49
C ASN A 116 -21.18 11.03 -7.04
N GLU A 117 -20.02 11.27 -6.43
CA GLU A 117 -19.64 10.80 -5.07
C GLU A 117 -19.38 9.30 -4.94
N GLU A 118 -19.71 8.51 -5.97
CA GLU A 118 -19.37 7.10 -6.07
C GLU A 118 -17.97 6.88 -6.65
N ARG A 119 -17.53 5.62 -6.65
CA ARG A 119 -16.25 5.23 -7.25
C ARG A 119 -16.17 5.68 -8.71
N GLY A 120 -15.20 6.54 -9.00
CA GLY A 120 -15.01 7.03 -10.36
C GLY A 120 -14.31 6.03 -11.27
N PRO A 121 -14.13 6.40 -12.56
CA PRO A 121 -13.65 5.49 -13.59
C PRO A 121 -12.23 4.98 -13.33
N GLY A 122 -11.33 5.82 -12.81
CA GLY A 122 -9.95 5.44 -12.55
C GLY A 122 -9.81 4.37 -11.47
N ALA A 123 -10.49 4.54 -10.34
CA ALA A 123 -10.54 3.53 -9.28
C ALA A 123 -11.21 2.23 -9.77
N SER A 124 -12.31 2.32 -10.53
CA SER A 124 -12.97 1.16 -11.12
C SER A 124 -12.05 0.39 -12.08
N TYR A 125 -11.24 1.10 -12.87
CA TYR A 125 -10.21 0.47 -13.70
C TYR A 125 -9.19 -0.30 -12.88
N VAL A 126 -8.66 0.29 -11.79
CA VAL A 126 -7.68 -0.39 -10.92
C VAL A 126 -8.31 -1.60 -10.22
N VAL A 127 -9.59 -1.54 -9.83
CA VAL A 127 -10.31 -2.70 -9.29
C VAL A 127 -10.35 -3.85 -10.30
N ALA A 128 -10.52 -3.55 -11.59
CA ALA A 128 -10.51 -4.56 -12.66
C ALA A 128 -9.09 -5.07 -13.01
N HIS A 129 -8.05 -4.34 -12.62
CA HIS A 129 -6.64 -4.62 -12.93
C HIS A 129 -5.77 -4.70 -11.65
N PRO A 130 -5.97 -5.74 -10.81
CA PRO A 130 -5.29 -5.89 -9.53
C PRO A 130 -3.77 -6.11 -9.64
N GLU A 131 -3.25 -6.37 -10.85
CA GLU A 131 -1.83 -6.36 -11.13
C GLU A 131 -1.19 -4.97 -10.98
N LEU A 132 -1.95 -3.87 -11.13
CA LEU A 132 -1.39 -2.52 -11.04
C LEU A 132 -0.88 -2.17 -9.63
N PRO A 133 -1.65 -2.34 -8.53
CA PRO A 133 -1.11 -2.20 -7.19
C PRO A 133 0.08 -3.13 -6.92
N THR A 134 0.09 -4.33 -7.52
CA THR A 134 1.20 -5.27 -7.39
C THR A 134 2.47 -4.77 -8.09
N LEU A 135 2.35 -4.21 -9.30
CA LEU A 135 3.48 -3.61 -10.03
C LEU A 135 4.00 -2.38 -9.29
N LEU A 136 3.12 -1.52 -8.79
CA LEU A 136 3.49 -0.37 -7.97
C LEU A 136 4.24 -0.80 -6.71
N PHE A 137 3.76 -1.83 -6.01
CA PHE A 137 4.47 -2.38 -4.85
C PHE A 137 5.86 -2.91 -5.21
N ARG A 138 6.00 -3.62 -6.34
CA ARG A 138 7.31 -4.08 -6.82
C ARG A 138 8.24 -2.93 -7.21
N GLY A 139 7.70 -1.77 -7.59
CA GLY A 139 8.48 -0.57 -7.88
C GLY A 139 9.31 -0.04 -6.70
N TYR A 140 8.98 -0.43 -5.45
CA TYR A 140 9.86 -0.18 -4.30
C TYR A 140 11.25 -0.81 -4.43
N ASP A 141 11.40 -1.86 -5.26
CA ASP A 141 12.71 -2.50 -5.53
C ASP A 141 13.58 -1.69 -6.50
N GLU A 142 13.05 -0.63 -7.11
CA GLU A 142 13.78 0.23 -8.03
C GLU A 142 13.90 1.64 -7.44
N PRO A 143 15.07 2.01 -6.87
CA PRO A 143 15.25 3.27 -6.15
C PRO A 143 14.85 4.52 -6.95
N ALA A 144 15.01 4.46 -8.27
CA ALA A 144 14.73 5.56 -9.20
C ALA A 144 13.23 5.90 -9.33
N ILE A 145 12.33 5.00 -8.96
CA ILE A 145 10.86 5.18 -9.03
C ILE A 145 10.12 4.85 -7.73
N ALA A 146 10.80 4.31 -6.72
CA ALA A 146 10.19 3.82 -5.48
C ALA A 146 9.21 4.82 -4.85
N LEU A 147 9.60 6.10 -4.74
CA LEU A 147 8.76 7.15 -4.15
C LEU A 147 7.55 7.52 -5.02
N ASN A 148 7.71 7.47 -6.35
CA ASN A 148 6.58 7.66 -7.28
C ASN A 148 5.57 6.51 -7.13
N CYS A 149 6.08 5.27 -7.09
CA CYS A 149 5.26 4.07 -6.90
C CYS A 149 4.51 4.09 -5.57
N GLY A 150 5.18 4.48 -4.48
CA GLY A 150 4.55 4.62 -3.18
C GLY A 150 3.42 5.65 -3.17
N ALA A 151 3.63 6.82 -3.77
CA ALA A 151 2.58 7.84 -3.92
C ALA A 151 1.38 7.33 -4.72
N MET A 152 1.62 6.71 -5.88
CA MET A 152 0.56 6.13 -6.73
C MET A 152 -0.18 4.98 -6.03
N LEU A 153 0.53 4.14 -5.28
CA LEU A 153 -0.08 3.05 -4.52
C LEU A 153 -0.99 3.61 -3.42
N ARG A 154 -0.54 4.61 -2.66
CA ARG A 154 -1.39 5.29 -1.65
C ARG A 154 -2.63 5.92 -2.27
N ASP A 155 -2.55 6.45 -3.49
CA ASP A 155 -3.74 6.94 -4.19
C ASP A 155 -4.74 5.83 -4.54
N CYS A 156 -4.25 4.64 -4.92
CA CYS A 156 -5.10 3.46 -5.10
C CYS A 156 -5.77 3.03 -3.79
N LEU A 157 -5.03 3.03 -2.67
CA LEU A 157 -5.52 2.59 -1.37
C LEU A 157 -6.58 3.50 -0.74
N ARG A 158 -6.84 4.68 -1.33
CA ARG A 158 -7.98 5.53 -0.94
C ARG A 158 -9.32 4.87 -1.21
N ASP A 159 -9.40 4.00 -2.22
CA ASP A 159 -10.59 3.20 -2.51
C ASP A 159 -10.66 1.97 -1.60
N ASP A 160 -11.81 1.72 -1.01
CA ASP A 160 -12.03 0.66 -0.03
C ASP A 160 -11.85 -0.74 -0.64
N GLN A 161 -12.34 -0.95 -1.88
CA GLN A 161 -12.27 -2.26 -2.51
C GLN A 161 -10.85 -2.57 -3.00
N ILE A 162 -10.12 -1.56 -3.49
CA ILE A 162 -8.70 -1.75 -3.81
C ILE A 162 -7.92 -2.07 -2.54
N ALA A 163 -8.14 -1.33 -1.44
CA ALA A 163 -7.47 -1.59 -0.18
C ALA A 163 -7.75 -3.01 0.36
N ARG A 164 -9.00 -3.47 0.32
CA ARG A 164 -9.37 -4.86 0.68
C ARG A 164 -8.61 -5.89 -0.16
N LYS A 165 -8.58 -5.73 -1.48
CA LYS A 165 -7.82 -6.63 -2.38
C LYS A 165 -6.33 -6.65 -2.08
N VAL A 166 -5.75 -5.50 -1.72
CA VAL A 166 -4.34 -5.40 -1.34
C VAL A 166 -4.07 -6.08 0.01
N LEU A 167 -4.96 -5.86 0.99
CA LEU A 167 -4.89 -6.41 2.34
C LEU A 167 -5.01 -7.94 2.35
N GLU A 168 -5.98 -8.47 1.62
CA GLU A 168 -6.20 -9.92 1.43
C GLU A 168 -5.17 -10.55 0.47
N GLY A 169 -4.40 -9.71 -0.23
CA GLY A 169 -3.47 -10.13 -1.27
C GLY A 169 -2.07 -10.47 -0.77
N PRO A 170 -1.25 -11.13 -1.61
CA PRO A 170 0.09 -11.56 -1.25
C PRO A 170 1.08 -10.41 -1.02
N ILE A 171 0.74 -9.18 -1.44
CA ILE A 171 1.60 -8.02 -1.23
C ILE A 171 1.51 -7.44 0.18
N PHE A 172 0.41 -7.69 0.92
CA PHE A 172 0.27 -7.21 2.30
C PHE A 172 1.41 -7.71 3.19
N LEU A 173 1.63 -9.03 3.21
CA LEU A 173 2.69 -9.64 4.02
C LEU A 173 4.09 -9.21 3.56
N LYS A 174 4.26 -8.83 2.29
CA LYS A 174 5.55 -8.36 1.77
C LYS A 174 5.91 -6.96 2.25
N PHE A 175 4.96 -6.16 2.76
CA PHE A 175 5.32 -4.88 3.37
C PHE A 175 6.26 -5.05 4.57
N PHE A 176 6.15 -6.15 5.33
CA PHE A 176 7.08 -6.44 6.43
C PHE A 176 8.54 -6.52 5.96
N GLU A 177 8.78 -7.09 4.77
CA GLU A 177 10.13 -7.12 4.18
C GLU A 177 10.55 -5.73 3.68
N LYS A 178 9.62 -4.95 3.08
CA LYS A 178 9.94 -3.63 2.51
C LYS A 178 10.25 -2.57 3.55
N VAL A 179 9.68 -2.65 4.75
CA VAL A 179 9.96 -1.68 5.82
C VAL A 179 11.31 -1.91 6.51
N GLU A 180 11.94 -3.06 6.26
CA GLU A 180 13.25 -3.43 6.82
C GLU A 180 14.41 -3.20 5.84
N VAL A 181 14.16 -2.60 4.67
CA VAL A 181 15.23 -2.33 3.68
C VAL A 181 16.23 -1.30 4.18
N ALA A 182 17.50 -1.43 3.78
CA ALA A 182 18.58 -0.56 4.24
C ALA A 182 18.45 0.91 3.79
N ASN A 183 17.72 1.18 2.70
CA ASN A 183 17.46 2.54 2.25
C ASN A 183 16.33 3.16 3.09
N PHE A 184 16.71 4.08 3.97
CA PHE A 184 15.78 4.73 4.91
C PHE A 184 14.62 5.46 4.23
N GLU A 185 14.84 6.14 3.10
CA GLU A 185 13.77 6.88 2.41
C GLU A 185 12.72 5.92 1.85
N ILE A 186 13.16 4.84 1.21
CA ILE A 186 12.30 3.80 0.64
C ILE A 186 11.57 3.06 1.76
N ALA A 187 12.27 2.66 2.83
CA ALA A 187 11.69 2.00 3.99
C ALA A 187 10.62 2.88 4.67
N SER A 188 10.90 4.17 4.84
CA SER A 188 9.99 5.13 5.46
C SER A 188 8.74 5.39 4.61
N ASP A 189 8.89 5.47 3.30
CA ASP A 189 7.76 5.62 2.38
C ASP A 189 6.92 4.33 2.32
N ALA A 190 7.55 3.15 2.26
CA ALA A 190 6.87 1.86 2.34
C ALA A 190 6.11 1.71 3.66
N PHE A 191 6.70 2.12 4.79
CA PHE A 191 6.03 2.13 6.08
C PHE A 191 4.85 3.09 6.12
N SER A 192 4.96 4.25 5.48
CA SER A 192 3.86 5.21 5.35
C SER A 192 2.69 4.62 4.56
N THR A 193 2.97 3.90 3.46
CA THR A 193 1.96 3.17 2.69
C THR A 193 1.34 2.02 3.48
N PHE A 194 2.16 1.24 4.18
CA PHE A 194 1.70 0.14 5.03
C PHE A 194 0.80 0.63 6.17
N LYS A 195 1.21 1.71 6.83
CA LYS A 195 0.41 2.39 7.85
C LYS A 195 -0.92 2.87 7.25
N ASP A 196 -0.90 3.55 6.10
CA ASP A 196 -2.12 4.05 5.47
C ASP A 196 -3.11 2.91 5.17
N LEU A 197 -2.63 1.78 4.64
CA LEU A 197 -3.44 0.58 4.42
C LEU A 197 -4.13 0.08 5.70
N LEU A 198 -3.40 0.08 6.82
CA LEU A 198 -3.87 -0.43 8.11
C LEU A 198 -4.82 0.50 8.86
N VAL A 199 -4.75 1.82 8.62
CA VAL A 199 -5.49 2.80 9.44
C VAL A 199 -6.63 3.49 8.71
N ARG A 200 -6.63 3.47 7.36
CA ARG A 200 -7.63 4.19 6.56
C ARG A 200 -9.02 3.55 6.62
N HIS A 201 -9.09 2.24 6.33
CA HIS A 201 -10.37 1.51 6.23
C HIS A 201 -10.56 0.60 7.45
N LYS A 202 -10.74 1.21 8.63
CA LYS A 202 -10.69 0.54 9.94
C LYS A 202 -11.53 -0.75 10.01
N GLN A 203 -12.73 -0.75 9.46
CA GLN A 203 -13.62 -1.93 9.48
C GLN A 203 -13.05 -3.09 8.65
N ALA A 204 -12.52 -2.81 7.46
CA ALA A 204 -11.90 -3.83 6.61
C ALA A 204 -10.66 -4.44 7.29
N VAL A 205 -9.84 -3.59 7.91
CA VAL A 205 -8.63 -4.03 8.60
C VAL A 205 -8.96 -4.82 9.87
N ALA A 206 -9.94 -4.38 10.66
CA ALA A 206 -10.38 -5.10 11.85
C ALA A 206 -10.87 -6.51 11.50
N GLN A 207 -11.69 -6.63 10.44
CA GLN A 207 -12.16 -7.92 9.95
C GLN A 207 -10.99 -8.82 9.52
N TYR A 208 -10.10 -8.31 8.67
CA TYR A 208 -8.94 -9.07 8.21
C TYR A 208 -8.04 -9.54 9.36
N LEU A 209 -7.71 -8.65 10.30
CA LEU A 209 -6.87 -8.99 11.44
C LEU A 209 -7.53 -10.02 12.36
N GLN A 210 -8.85 -10.00 12.52
CA GLN A 210 -9.58 -10.99 13.30
C GLN A 210 -9.53 -12.37 12.63
N GLU A 211 -9.67 -12.43 11.30
CA GLU A 211 -9.66 -13.66 10.52
C GLU A 211 -8.25 -14.27 10.41
N HIS A 212 -7.21 -13.43 10.28
CA HIS A 212 -5.82 -13.85 10.03
C HIS A 212 -4.88 -13.69 11.24
N TYR A 213 -5.41 -13.48 12.44
CA TYR A 213 -4.60 -13.26 13.65
C TYR A 213 -3.58 -14.38 13.90
N GLN A 214 -3.98 -15.64 13.70
CA GLN A 214 -3.13 -16.80 13.94
C GLN A 214 -2.05 -16.99 12.86
N GLU A 215 -2.29 -16.47 11.66
CA GLU A 215 -1.39 -16.58 10.51
C GLU A 215 -0.34 -15.47 10.47
N THR A 216 -0.57 -14.42 11.27
CA THR A 216 0.35 -13.28 11.37
C THR A 216 1.64 -13.70 12.08
N PRO A 217 2.82 -13.60 11.43
CA PRO A 217 4.08 -14.00 12.07
C PRO A 217 4.35 -13.20 13.35
N PRO A 218 4.82 -13.83 14.45
CA PRO A 218 5.13 -13.12 15.69
C PRO A 218 6.17 -12.00 15.51
N SER A 219 7.11 -12.17 14.59
CA SER A 219 8.11 -11.16 14.22
C SER A 219 7.47 -9.89 13.65
N SER A 220 6.35 -10.01 12.92
CA SER A 220 5.63 -8.90 12.30
C SER A 220 4.79 -8.07 13.28
N LEU A 221 4.53 -8.58 14.49
CA LEU A 221 3.70 -7.91 15.49
C LEU A 221 4.26 -6.56 15.93
N HIS A 222 5.59 -6.40 15.96
CA HIS A 222 6.20 -5.14 16.34
C HIS A 222 5.94 -4.03 15.28
N VAL A 223 6.00 -4.38 14.00
CA VAL A 223 5.69 -3.47 12.88
C VAL A 223 4.20 -3.11 12.90
N LEU A 224 3.32 -4.11 13.06
CA LEU A 224 1.87 -3.89 13.20
C LEU A 224 1.55 -2.97 14.37
N ARG A 225 2.17 -3.22 15.54
CA ARG A 225 1.99 -2.36 16.73
C ARG A 225 2.50 -0.95 16.49
N SER A 226 3.59 -0.78 15.74
CA SER A 226 4.11 0.53 15.37
C SER A 226 3.13 1.28 14.45
N ALA A 227 2.65 0.60 13.40
CA ALA A 227 1.73 1.17 12.42
C ALA A 227 0.36 1.52 13.02
N LEU A 228 -0.17 0.67 13.91
CA LEU A 228 -1.48 0.82 14.54
C LEU A 228 -1.46 1.70 15.81
N ARG A 229 -0.29 2.08 16.32
CA ARG A 229 -0.17 2.90 17.55
C ARG A 229 -1.05 4.16 17.53
N PRO A 230 -1.12 4.94 16.44
CA PRO A 230 -1.94 6.16 16.42
C PRO A 230 -3.44 5.88 16.62
N LEU A 231 -3.96 4.76 16.12
CA LEU A 231 -5.36 4.39 16.33
C LEU A 231 -5.66 4.18 17.82
N ALA A 232 -4.74 3.56 18.56
CA ALA A 232 -4.86 3.37 20.00
C ALA A 232 -4.75 4.68 20.80
N GLU A 233 -4.19 5.73 20.21
CA GLU A 233 -4.03 7.05 20.82
C GLU A 233 -5.16 8.02 20.41
N GLU A 234 -5.92 7.74 19.36
CA GLU A 234 -7.03 8.58 18.89
C GLU A 234 -8.41 8.07 19.33
N ASP A 235 -8.54 6.78 19.64
CA ASP A 235 -9.81 6.17 20.02
C ASP A 235 -9.97 6.20 21.56
N GLU A 236 -10.74 7.18 22.07
CA GLU A 236 -11.04 7.31 23.50
C GLU A 236 -11.74 6.05 24.06
N GLN A 237 -12.58 5.38 23.26
CA GLN A 237 -13.22 4.13 23.66
C GLN A 237 -12.19 3.00 23.78
N PHE A 238 -11.23 2.92 22.86
CA PHE A 238 -10.12 1.96 22.96
C PHE A 238 -9.18 2.26 24.13
N LYS A 239 -8.95 3.54 24.47
CA LYS A 239 -8.18 3.93 25.67
C LYS A 239 -8.89 3.52 26.96
N GLU A 240 -10.20 3.72 27.04
CA GLU A 240 -11.03 3.30 28.18
C GLU A 240 -11.04 1.78 28.33
N GLU A 241 -11.26 1.03 27.25
CA GLU A 241 -11.23 -0.44 27.26
C GLU A 241 -9.84 -0.97 27.66
N LYS A 242 -8.76 -0.38 27.13
CA LYS A 242 -7.38 -0.71 27.52
C LYS A 242 -7.12 -0.41 29.00
N ALA A 243 -7.60 0.71 29.53
CA ALA A 243 -7.44 1.08 30.93
C ALA A 243 -8.20 0.12 31.85
N VAL A 244 -9.41 -0.32 31.46
CA VAL A 244 -10.19 -1.32 32.18
C VAL A 244 -9.49 -2.67 32.17
N ILE A 245 -8.98 -3.14 31.03
CA ILE A 245 -8.26 -4.41 30.93
C ILE A 245 -6.98 -4.41 31.77
N ILE A 246 -6.19 -3.33 31.75
CA ILE A 246 -4.97 -3.21 32.58
C ILE A 246 -5.33 -3.22 34.07
N LYS A 247 -6.42 -2.54 34.47
CA LYS A 247 -6.90 -2.52 35.86
C LYS A 247 -7.41 -3.89 36.30
N THR A 248 -8.15 -4.59 35.45
CA THR A 248 -8.63 -5.96 35.73
C THR A 248 -7.47 -6.95 35.84
N ILE A 249 -6.45 -6.86 34.98
CA ILE A 249 -5.24 -7.68 35.09
C ILE A 249 -4.46 -7.38 36.38
N SER A 250 -4.42 -6.11 36.81
CA SER A 250 -3.77 -5.71 38.06
C SER A 250 -4.54 -6.12 39.31
N MET A 251 -5.86 -6.37 39.19
CA MET A 251 -6.74 -6.85 40.26
C MET A 251 -6.85 -8.38 40.31
N LEU A 252 -6.42 -9.08 39.25
CA LEU A 252 -6.16 -10.51 39.31
C LEU A 252 -4.90 -10.71 40.17
N GLY A 253 -5.11 -10.89 41.48
CA GLY A 253 -4.04 -11.16 42.43
C GLY A 253 -3.15 -12.33 41.99
N ALA A 254 -1.88 -12.27 42.39
CA ALA A 254 -0.87 -13.26 42.01
C ALA A 254 -1.38 -14.70 42.24
N PRO A 255 -1.11 -15.64 41.31
CA PRO A 255 -1.56 -17.01 41.44
C PRO A 255 -1.05 -17.60 42.76
N PRO A 256 -1.88 -18.41 43.47
CA PRO A 256 -1.46 -19.00 44.74
C PRO A 256 -0.19 -19.85 44.52
N PRO A 257 0.75 -19.85 45.47
CA PRO A 257 1.98 -20.60 45.33
C PRO A 257 1.69 -22.10 45.13
N PRO A 258 2.52 -22.81 44.36
CA PRO A 258 2.30 -24.22 44.05
C PRO A 258 2.24 -25.05 45.35
N ALA A 259 1.31 -26.01 45.37
CA ALA A 259 1.12 -26.89 46.52
C ALA A 259 2.42 -27.65 46.85
N PRO A 260 2.75 -27.83 48.14
CA PRO A 260 3.96 -28.54 48.53
C PRO A 260 3.92 -29.99 48.03
N PRO A 261 5.08 -30.57 47.66
CA PRO A 261 5.15 -31.92 47.13
C PRO A 261 4.61 -32.93 48.16
N PRO A 262 3.97 -34.03 47.70
CA PRO A 262 3.44 -35.04 48.58
C PRO A 262 4.57 -35.68 49.40
N PRO A 263 4.31 -36.06 50.67
CA PRO A 263 5.33 -36.66 51.52
C PRO A 263 5.82 -37.99 50.92
N ALA A 264 7.13 -38.22 51.01
CA ALA A 264 7.78 -39.42 50.51
C ALA A 264 7.12 -40.68 51.11
N ALA A 265 6.84 -41.67 50.25
CA ALA A 265 6.28 -42.94 50.67
C ALA A 265 7.22 -43.63 51.67
N VAL A 266 6.69 -43.94 52.86
CA VAL A 266 7.38 -44.72 53.88
C VAL A 266 7.55 -46.15 53.35
N PRO A 267 8.77 -46.72 53.35
CA PRO A 267 8.96 -48.11 52.92
C PRO A 267 8.25 -49.07 53.90
N PRO A 268 7.71 -50.21 53.41
CA PRO A 268 6.97 -51.13 54.27
C PRO A 268 7.89 -51.77 55.32
N ALA A 269 7.36 -51.90 56.54
CA ALA A 269 8.01 -52.56 57.66
C ALA A 269 8.24 -54.07 57.37
N PRO A 270 9.31 -54.67 57.92
CA PRO A 270 9.57 -56.09 57.73
C PRO A 270 8.47 -56.93 58.41
N SER A 271 7.98 -57.94 57.69
CA SER A 271 7.00 -58.90 58.18
C SER A 271 7.65 -59.86 59.18
N ASP A 272 7.24 -59.78 60.44
CA ASP A 272 7.49 -60.83 61.43
C ASP A 272 6.63 -62.06 61.09
N SER A 273 7.26 -63.13 60.60
CA SER A 273 6.71 -64.48 60.64
C SER A 273 7.45 -65.28 61.71
N ALA A 274 6.80 -65.46 62.85
CA ALA A 274 7.23 -66.34 63.92
C ALA A 274 7.30 -67.81 63.46
N GLY A 275 8.39 -68.50 63.80
CA GLY A 275 8.54 -69.95 63.65
C GLY A 275 9.39 -70.49 64.78
N GLY A 276 8.72 -70.94 65.85
CA GLY A 276 9.36 -71.48 67.03
C GLY A 276 10.07 -72.81 66.79
N ASN A 277 11.10 -73.05 67.59
CA ASN A 277 11.63 -74.38 67.84
C ASN A 277 12.20 -74.43 69.27
N PRO A 278 11.74 -75.34 70.13
CA PRO A 278 12.60 -75.87 71.18
C PRO A 278 12.85 -77.35 70.91
N ALA A 279 14.13 -77.68 70.92
CA ALA A 279 14.65 -79.04 70.90
C ALA A 279 14.26 -79.81 72.17
N SER A 280 13.83 -81.06 72.01
CA SER A 280 14.22 -82.25 72.79
C SER A 280 13.57 -83.49 72.17
#